data_AF-A0A0D7BEL1-F1
#
_entry.id   AF-A0A0D7BEL1-F1
#
_cell.length_a   1.000
_cell.length_b   1.000
_cell.length_c   1.000
_cell.angle_alpha   90.00
_cell.angle_beta   90.00
_cell.angle_gamma   90.00
#
_symmetry.space_group_name_H-M   'P 1'
#
loop_
_entity.id
_entity.type
_entity.pdbx_description
1 polymer ?
#
loop_
_entity_poly.entity_id
_entity_poly.type
_entity_poly.pdbx_seq_one_letter_code
_entity_poly.pdbx_strand_id
1 'polypeptide(L)'
;GFFSAIFIMSSWNLINKGLKNSRARLFLFIINITMFIVCTSHEVLITTFYRVQYPYLSTEAEDAFTPQGIFKMLDRWDIVFVVQERIAYFISDSVVVWRTWCIYHDCRWIKFYLSLLIVSTFGTLVSLTELSASSNKCYRVATSLACGILDGARILIPFTVKNILGTLPLLLTNLSTTILCAFKVWQYRLQIKTAAYGSRRKNTLIENVLLLLVESGALYCIFWILLHLADFGFLDYGPFGSPWGLEWMMPHFAGIYVTAIILVVAMYQRPSDTFFTS
;
A
#
# COMPACT_ATOMS: atom_id res chain seq x y z
N GLY A 1 11.20 12.07 -8.93
CA GLY A 1 12.57 12.35 -8.43
C GLY A 1 12.96 11.41 -7.31
N PHE A 2 12.45 11.63 -6.10
CA PHE A 2 12.80 10.84 -4.90
C PHE A 2 12.53 9.34 -5.03
N PHE A 3 11.34 8.95 -5.50
CA PHE A 3 10.98 7.54 -5.70
C PHE A 3 11.94 6.82 -6.67
N SER A 4 12.28 7.45 -7.78
CA SER A 4 13.23 6.94 -8.77
C SER A 4 14.63 6.72 -8.15
N ALA A 5 15.09 7.61 -7.28
CA ALA A 5 16.38 7.46 -6.61
C ALA A 5 16.41 6.23 -5.68
N ILE A 6 15.38 6.04 -4.86
CA ILE A 6 15.28 4.87 -3.97
C ILE A 6 15.15 3.57 -4.80
N PHE A 7 14.38 3.60 -5.89
CA PHE A 7 14.28 2.48 -6.82
C PHE A 7 15.64 2.09 -7.41
N ILE A 8 16.42 3.06 -7.91
CA ILE A 8 17.76 2.83 -8.47
C ILE A 8 18.69 2.27 -7.39
N MET A 9 18.71 2.86 -6.19
CA MET A 9 19.54 2.38 -5.08
C MET A 9 19.19 0.95 -4.67
N SER A 10 17.91 0.62 -4.59
CA SER A 10 17.43 -0.73 -4.22
C SER A 10 17.83 -1.75 -5.29
N SER A 11 17.57 -1.43 -6.56
CA SER A 11 17.91 -2.27 -7.71
C SER A 11 19.42 -2.51 -7.83
N TRP A 12 20.22 -1.45 -7.67
CA TRP A 12 21.69 -1.54 -7.69
C TRP A 12 22.22 -2.48 -6.60
N ASN A 13 21.71 -2.35 -5.37
CA ASN A 13 22.10 -3.21 -4.26
C ASN A 13 21.72 -4.68 -4.50
N LEU A 14 20.53 -4.95 -5.04
CA LEU A 14 20.08 -6.31 -5.33
C LEU A 14 20.90 -6.97 -6.44
N ILE A 15 21.23 -6.23 -7.51
CA ILE A 15 22.04 -6.70 -8.63
C ILE A 15 23.47 -7.01 -8.18
N ASN A 16 24.10 -6.08 -7.45
CA ASN A 16 25.50 -6.24 -7.01
C ASN A 16 25.71 -7.43 -6.08
N LYS A 17 24.68 -7.83 -5.33
CA LYS A 17 24.76 -9.02 -4.47
C LYS A 17 24.53 -10.34 -5.23
N GLY A 18 24.13 -10.28 -6.50
CA GLY A 18 23.88 -11.44 -7.36
C GLY A 18 22.46 -11.98 -7.25
N LEU A 19 21.62 -11.71 -8.25
CA LEU A 19 20.21 -12.12 -8.28
C LEU A 19 20.01 -13.64 -8.36
N LYS A 20 20.86 -14.33 -9.12
CA LYS A 20 20.77 -15.80 -9.33
C LYS A 20 21.12 -16.61 -8.08
N ASN A 21 21.75 -15.97 -7.09
CA ASN A 21 22.25 -16.64 -5.90
C ASN A 21 21.18 -16.78 -4.79
N SER A 22 20.01 -16.12 -4.90
CA SER A 22 18.90 -16.31 -3.94
C SER A 22 17.55 -16.04 -4.58
N ARG A 23 16.64 -17.01 -4.47
CA ARG A 23 15.24 -16.88 -4.94
C ARG A 23 14.52 -15.71 -4.28
N ALA A 24 14.79 -15.44 -3.01
CA ALA A 24 14.18 -14.30 -2.29
C ALA A 24 14.62 -12.95 -2.87
N ARG A 25 15.89 -12.80 -3.28
CA ARG A 25 16.37 -11.55 -3.90
C ARG A 25 15.80 -11.33 -5.28
N LEU A 26 15.69 -12.39 -6.09
CA LEU A 26 15.03 -12.32 -7.39
C LEU A 26 13.56 -11.90 -7.23
N PHE A 27 12.86 -12.48 -6.26
CA PHE A 27 11.48 -12.12 -5.96
C PHE A 27 11.33 -10.66 -5.54
N LEU A 28 12.18 -10.17 -4.62
CA LEU A 28 12.18 -8.76 -4.21
C LEU A 28 12.50 -7.80 -5.36
N PHE A 29 13.41 -8.20 -6.26
CA PHE A 29 13.74 -7.41 -7.44
C PHE A 29 12.56 -7.31 -8.41
N ILE A 30 11.87 -8.42 -8.66
CA ILE A 30 10.66 -8.45 -9.50
C ILE A 30 9.58 -7.57 -8.88
N ILE A 31 9.32 -7.69 -7.57
CA ILE A 31 8.34 -6.82 -6.88
C ILE A 31 8.71 -5.35 -7.04
N ASN A 32 9.98 -5.00 -6.85
CA ASN A 32 10.43 -3.61 -6.94
C ASN A 32 10.21 -3.03 -8.35
N ILE A 33 10.51 -3.81 -9.40
CA ILE A 33 10.25 -3.41 -10.79
C ILE A 33 8.75 -3.29 -11.04
N THR A 34 7.95 -4.29 -10.64
CA THR A 34 6.50 -4.27 -10.84
C THR A 34 5.87 -3.05 -10.16
N MET A 35 6.23 -2.75 -8.91
CA MET A 35 5.74 -1.56 -8.21
C MET A 35 6.14 -0.28 -8.93
N PHE A 36 7.39 -0.18 -9.40
CA PHE A 36 7.85 1.00 -10.13
C PHE A 36 7.09 1.19 -11.45
N ILE A 37 6.85 0.12 -12.20
CA ILE A 37 6.06 0.15 -13.44
C ILE A 37 4.62 0.59 -13.14
N VAL A 38 3.96 -0.03 -12.15
CA VAL A 38 2.57 0.26 -11.78
C VAL A 38 2.41 1.72 -11.33
N CYS A 39 3.35 2.26 -10.55
CA CYS A 39 3.29 3.68 -10.15
C CYS A 39 3.57 4.61 -11.34
N THR A 40 4.53 4.27 -12.20
CA THR A 40 4.86 5.10 -13.37
C THR A 40 3.72 5.13 -14.39
N SER A 41 3.06 3.99 -14.63
CA SER A 41 1.89 3.96 -15.50
C SER A 41 0.72 4.75 -14.92
N HIS A 42 0.60 4.84 -13.60
CA HIS A 42 -0.49 5.59 -12.94
C HIS A 42 -0.32 7.09 -13.20
N GLU A 43 0.90 7.60 -13.00
CA GLU A 43 1.24 9.01 -13.30
C GLU A 43 1.03 9.38 -14.77
N VAL A 44 1.41 8.49 -15.69
CA VAL A 44 1.20 8.73 -17.12
C VAL A 44 -0.29 8.80 -17.45
N LEU A 45 -1.08 7.88 -16.90
CA LEU A 45 -2.53 7.86 -17.10
C LEU A 45 -3.19 9.09 -16.49
N ILE A 46 -2.85 9.48 -15.26
CA ILE A 46 -3.48 10.61 -14.57
C ILE A 46 -3.12 11.94 -15.25
N THR A 47 -1.87 12.10 -15.69
CA THR A 47 -1.45 13.29 -16.46
C THR A 47 -2.20 13.38 -17.78
N THR A 48 -2.41 12.24 -18.46
CA THR A 48 -3.16 12.21 -19.71
C THR A 48 -4.64 12.51 -19.48
N PHE A 49 -5.21 12.03 -18.37
CA PHE A 49 -6.59 12.25 -17.97
C PHE A 49 -6.86 13.76 -17.78
N TYR A 50 -6.03 14.44 -16.99
CA TYR A 50 -6.18 15.87 -16.76
C TYR A 50 -5.93 16.70 -18.03
N ARG A 51 -5.00 16.28 -18.91
CA ARG A 51 -4.80 16.95 -20.21
C ARG A 51 -6.02 16.87 -21.12
N VAL A 52 -6.73 15.74 -21.11
CA VAL A 52 -7.97 15.57 -21.89
C VAL A 52 -9.10 16.42 -21.32
N GLN A 53 -9.16 16.59 -20.00
CA GLN A 53 -10.19 17.41 -19.34
C GLN A 53 -9.96 18.91 -19.44
N TYR A 54 -8.70 19.36 -19.50
CA TYR A 54 -8.33 20.78 -19.43
C TYR A 54 -9.11 21.71 -20.39
N PRO A 55 -9.29 21.38 -21.70
CA PRO A 55 -10.04 22.24 -22.63
C PRO A 55 -11.53 22.37 -22.28
N TYR A 56 -12.10 21.40 -21.58
CA TYR A 56 -13.51 21.38 -21.20
C TYR A 56 -13.77 22.08 -19.86
N LEU A 57 -12.74 22.32 -19.05
CA LEU A 57 -12.83 23.04 -17.78
C LEU A 57 -12.68 24.56 -17.95
N SER A 58 -11.98 25.01 -19.00
CA SER A 58 -11.67 26.43 -19.26
C SER A 58 -12.72 27.17 -20.09
N THR A 59 -13.69 26.45 -20.64
CA THR A 59 -14.68 27.03 -21.55
C THR A 59 -15.99 27.12 -20.78
N GLU A 60 -16.61 28.32 -20.72
CA GLU A 60 -18.04 28.51 -20.45
C GLU A 60 -18.88 27.87 -21.57
N ALA A 61 -18.58 26.62 -21.91
CA ALA A 61 -19.21 25.89 -22.98
C ALA A 61 -20.55 25.42 -22.45
N GLU A 62 -21.58 26.18 -22.83
CA GLU A 62 -22.97 25.73 -22.96
C GLU A 62 -23.04 24.22 -23.16
N ASP A 63 -23.95 23.60 -22.41
CA ASP A 63 -24.24 22.17 -22.22
C ASP A 63 -24.39 21.29 -23.49
N ALA A 64 -24.00 21.77 -24.68
CA ALA A 64 -24.20 21.14 -25.97
C ALA A 64 -22.98 20.36 -26.52
N PHE A 65 -21.76 20.48 -25.96
CA PHE A 65 -20.54 19.98 -26.64
C PHE A 65 -19.53 19.19 -25.80
N THR A 66 -19.96 18.45 -24.77
CA THR A 66 -19.17 17.31 -24.29
C THR A 66 -19.66 16.04 -24.99
N PRO A 67 -18.91 15.49 -25.98
CA PRO A 67 -19.32 14.28 -26.67
C PRO A 67 -19.50 13.15 -25.67
N GLN A 68 -20.64 12.46 -25.73
CA GLN A 68 -20.96 11.30 -24.89
C GLN A 68 -19.86 10.20 -24.90
N GLY A 69 -19.03 10.19 -25.95
CA GLY A 69 -17.83 9.35 -26.04
C GLY A 69 -16.74 9.68 -25.01
N ILE A 70 -16.60 10.95 -24.60
CA ILE A 70 -15.62 11.38 -23.59
C ILE A 70 -16.03 10.87 -22.21
N PHE A 71 -17.29 11.04 -21.80
CA PHE A 71 -17.77 10.48 -20.52
C PHE A 71 -17.55 8.96 -20.44
N LYS A 72 -17.91 8.23 -21.50
CA LYS A 72 -17.68 6.78 -21.56
C LYS A 72 -16.19 6.40 -21.52
N MET A 73 -15.30 7.27 -22.03
CA MET A 73 -13.86 7.10 -21.96
C MET A 73 -13.34 7.37 -20.54
N LEU A 74 -13.80 8.44 -19.89
CA LEU A 74 -13.45 8.79 -18.51
C LEU A 74 -13.91 7.71 -17.52
N ASP A 75 -15.13 7.19 -17.67
CA ASP A 75 -15.64 6.07 -16.84
C ASP A 75 -14.76 4.82 -16.96
N ARG A 76 -14.30 4.50 -18.18
CA ARG A 76 -13.38 3.37 -18.40
C ARG A 76 -12.02 3.61 -17.74
N TRP A 77 -11.54 4.85 -17.76
CA TRP A 77 -10.26 5.20 -17.15
C TRP A 77 -10.33 5.16 -15.62
N ASP A 78 -11.44 5.58 -15.03
CA ASP A 78 -11.69 5.44 -13.59
C ASP A 78 -11.55 3.98 -13.12
N ILE A 79 -12.13 3.04 -13.85
CA ILE A 79 -11.98 1.60 -13.57
C ILE A 79 -10.50 1.19 -13.60
N VAL A 80 -9.74 1.65 -14.61
CA VAL A 80 -8.30 1.33 -14.74
C VAL A 80 -7.52 1.89 -13.56
N PHE A 81 -7.77 3.14 -13.16
CA PHE A 81 -7.12 3.76 -12.00
C PHE A 81 -7.38 2.97 -10.72
N VAL A 82 -8.65 2.65 -10.45
CA VAL A 82 -9.05 1.87 -9.28
C VAL A 82 -8.36 0.50 -9.26
N VAL A 83 -8.35 -0.23 -10.38
CA VAL A 83 -7.68 -1.54 -10.46
C VAL A 83 -6.18 -1.40 -10.17
N GLN A 84 -5.54 -0.41 -10.80
CA GLN A 84 -4.09 -0.24 -10.73
C GLN A 84 -3.61 0.17 -9.34
N GLU A 85 -4.31 1.09 -8.68
CA GLU A 85 -4.06 1.46 -7.28
C GLU A 85 -4.21 0.26 -6.34
N ARG A 86 -5.27 -0.53 -6.52
CA ARG A 86 -5.53 -1.67 -5.66
C ARG A 86 -4.50 -2.78 -5.85
N ILE A 87 -3.96 -2.97 -7.06
CA ILE A 87 -2.81 -3.84 -7.29
C ILE A 87 -1.59 -3.35 -6.51
N ALA A 88 -1.30 -2.04 -6.55
CA ALA A 88 -0.19 -1.46 -5.80
C ALA A 88 -0.35 -1.66 -4.28
N TYR A 89 -1.56 -1.45 -3.77
CA TYR A 89 -1.86 -1.63 -2.34
C TYR A 89 -1.75 -3.10 -1.92
N PHE A 90 -2.24 -4.03 -2.74
CA PHE A 90 -2.15 -5.46 -2.46
C PHE A 90 -0.69 -5.95 -2.43
N ILE A 91 0.13 -5.50 -3.38
CA ILE A 91 1.57 -5.81 -3.38
C ILE A 91 2.23 -5.22 -2.13
N SER A 92 1.88 -3.98 -1.77
CA SER A 92 2.38 -3.34 -0.55
C SER A 92 2.03 -4.14 0.71
N ASP A 93 0.77 -4.54 0.85
CA ASP A 93 0.30 -5.29 2.00
C ASP A 93 0.96 -6.67 2.10
N SER A 94 1.14 -7.32 0.95
CA SER A 94 1.82 -8.61 0.84
C SER A 94 3.27 -8.55 1.32
N VAL A 95 4.02 -7.49 0.94
CA VAL A 95 5.40 -7.29 1.39
C VAL A 95 5.46 -7.04 2.89
N VAL A 96 4.50 -6.27 3.41
CA VAL A 96 4.38 -5.93 4.84
C VAL A 96 4.06 -7.13 5.71
N VAL A 97 3.22 -8.04 5.24
CA VAL A 97 2.93 -9.27 5.98
C VAL A 97 4.08 -10.27 5.85
N TRP A 98 4.64 -10.40 4.64
CA TRP A 98 5.81 -11.25 4.41
C TRP A 98 6.96 -10.93 5.37
N ARG A 99 7.29 -9.64 5.55
CA ARG A 99 8.33 -9.24 6.52
C ARG A 99 8.01 -9.70 7.95
N THR A 100 6.75 -9.60 8.38
CA THR A 100 6.36 -9.97 9.75
C THR A 100 6.36 -11.48 9.93
N TRP A 101 6.01 -12.25 8.90
CA TRP A 101 6.18 -13.71 8.90
C TRP A 101 7.64 -14.13 9.02
N CYS A 102 8.55 -13.41 8.38
CA CYS A 102 9.99 -13.65 8.54
C CYS A 102 10.47 -13.37 9.98
N ILE A 103 9.90 -12.38 10.67
CA ILE A 103 10.25 -12.06 12.07
C ILE A 103 9.63 -13.07 13.06
N TYR A 104 8.42 -13.54 12.77
CA TYR A 104 7.63 -14.45 13.61
C TYR A 104 7.52 -15.84 12.98
N HIS A 105 8.66 -16.52 12.84
CA HIS A 105 8.72 -17.83 12.20
C HIS A 105 7.86 -18.89 12.93
N ASP A 106 7.87 -18.89 14.27
CA ASP A 106 7.30 -19.99 15.06
C ASP A 106 5.85 -19.75 15.51
N CYS A 107 5.34 -18.52 15.42
CA CYS A 107 4.02 -18.14 15.93
C CYS A 107 2.92 -18.31 14.86
N ARG A 108 2.30 -19.50 14.79
CA ARG A 108 1.23 -19.81 13.82
C ARG A 108 0.00 -18.88 13.92
N TRP A 109 -0.34 -18.43 15.12
CA TRP A 109 -1.48 -17.52 15.34
C TRP A 109 -1.30 -16.16 14.64
N ILE A 110 -0.08 -15.61 14.69
CA ILE A 110 0.24 -14.34 14.00
C ILE A 110 0.14 -14.54 12.49
N LYS A 111 0.63 -15.66 11.97
CA LYS A 111 0.53 -15.97 10.54
C LYS A 111 -0.93 -16.07 10.10
N PHE A 112 -1.76 -16.79 10.86
CA PHE A 112 -3.19 -16.93 10.58
C PHE A 112 -3.92 -15.58 10.61
N TYR A 113 -3.67 -14.76 11.64
CA TYR A 113 -4.25 -13.42 11.76
C TYR A 113 -3.89 -12.51 10.57
N LEU A 114 -2.60 -12.45 10.20
CA LEU A 114 -2.17 -11.64 9.06
C LEU A 114 -2.68 -12.19 7.72
N SER A 115 -2.82 -13.51 7.57
CA SER A 115 -3.47 -14.10 6.39
C SER A 115 -4.91 -13.65 6.23
N LEU A 116 -5.68 -13.59 7.32
CA LEU A 116 -7.06 -13.09 7.29
C LEU A 116 -7.12 -11.62 6.83
N LEU A 117 -6.16 -10.80 7.25
CA LEU A 117 -6.08 -9.40 6.83
C LEU A 117 -5.74 -9.27 5.34
N ILE A 118 -4.78 -10.02 4.80
CA ILE A 118 -4.50 -10.03 3.35
C ILE A 118 -5.73 -10.49 2.57
N VAL A 119 -6.41 -11.54 3.03
CA VAL A 119 -7.63 -12.04 2.37
C VAL A 119 -8.72 -10.97 2.37
N SER A 120 -8.82 -10.16 3.44
CA SER A 120 -9.71 -8.99 3.45
C SER A 120 -9.30 -7.95 2.41
N THR A 121 -8.01 -7.60 2.31
CA THR A 121 -7.48 -6.69 1.28
C THR A 121 -7.71 -7.21 -0.15
N PHE A 122 -7.58 -8.52 -0.36
CA PHE A 122 -7.88 -9.14 -1.65
C PHE A 122 -9.40 -9.15 -1.95
N GLY A 123 -10.21 -9.39 -0.93
CA GLY A 123 -11.67 -9.34 -1.03
C GLY A 123 -12.17 -7.96 -1.45
N THR A 124 -11.57 -6.88 -0.95
CA THR A 124 -11.91 -5.50 -1.36
C THR A 124 -11.44 -5.19 -2.79
N LEU A 125 -10.29 -5.70 -3.22
CA LEU A 125 -9.82 -5.61 -4.61
C LEU A 125 -10.84 -6.22 -5.59
N VAL A 126 -11.30 -7.45 -5.34
CA VAL A 126 -12.26 -8.14 -6.22
C VAL A 126 -13.63 -7.47 -6.18
N SER A 127 -14.10 -7.12 -4.99
CA SER A 127 -15.43 -6.53 -4.79
C SER A 127 -15.63 -5.17 -5.48
N LEU A 128 -14.61 -4.30 -5.43
CA LEU A 128 -14.72 -2.93 -5.94
C LEU A 128 -14.55 -2.82 -7.47
N THR A 129 -13.81 -3.77 -8.05
CA THR A 129 -13.67 -3.89 -9.51
C THR A 129 -14.97 -4.40 -10.14
N GLU A 130 -15.67 -5.32 -9.47
CA GLU A 130 -17.01 -5.74 -9.87
C GLU A 130 -18.06 -4.62 -9.72
N LEU A 131 -17.97 -3.79 -8.68
CA LEU A 131 -18.88 -2.64 -8.48
C LEU A 131 -18.73 -1.58 -9.58
N SER A 132 -17.50 -1.36 -10.06
CA SER A 132 -17.19 -0.37 -11.10
C SER A 132 -17.48 -0.90 -12.51
N ALA A 133 -17.53 -2.23 -12.68
CA ALA A 133 -17.75 -2.89 -13.97
C ALA A 133 -19.17 -3.45 -14.21
N SER A 134 -19.98 -3.72 -13.17
CA SER A 134 -21.30 -4.35 -13.34
C SER A 134 -22.28 -4.07 -12.21
N SER A 135 -23.55 -3.88 -12.59
CA SER A 135 -24.75 -3.87 -11.75
C SER A 135 -25.05 -5.26 -11.13
N ASN A 136 -24.11 -5.85 -10.38
CA ASN A 136 -24.23 -7.21 -9.88
C ASN A 136 -25.08 -7.29 -8.58
N LYS A 137 -26.12 -8.14 -8.59
CA LYS A 137 -27.13 -8.24 -7.52
C LYS A 137 -26.61 -8.84 -6.21
N CYS A 138 -25.61 -9.72 -6.26
CA CYS A 138 -25.12 -10.44 -5.09
C CYS A 138 -24.31 -9.53 -4.15
N TYR A 139 -23.53 -8.59 -4.70
CA TYR A 139 -22.76 -7.64 -3.91
C TYR A 139 -23.65 -6.64 -3.16
N ARG A 140 -24.76 -6.19 -3.77
CA ARG A 140 -25.75 -5.29 -3.12
C ARG A 140 -26.23 -5.84 -1.77
N VAL A 141 -26.35 -7.16 -1.68
CA VAL A 141 -26.78 -7.87 -0.46
C VAL A 141 -25.66 -7.89 0.60
N ALA A 142 -24.42 -8.14 0.20
CA ALA A 142 -23.28 -8.12 1.11
C ALA A 142 -22.99 -6.69 1.65
N THR A 143 -23.10 -5.66 0.81
CA THR A 143 -22.94 -4.26 1.24
C THR A 143 -24.13 -3.76 2.06
N SER A 144 -25.37 -4.17 1.74
CA SER A 144 -26.54 -3.88 2.60
C SER A 144 -26.38 -4.44 4.01
N LEU A 145 -25.76 -5.61 4.14
CA LEU A 145 -25.51 -6.24 5.43
C LEU A 145 -24.37 -5.55 6.19
N ALA A 146 -23.29 -5.16 5.51
CA ALA A 146 -22.16 -4.45 6.12
C ALA A 146 -22.53 -3.02 6.57
N CYS A 147 -23.37 -2.33 5.80
CA CYS A 147 -23.85 -0.97 6.12
C CYS A 147 -25.12 -0.95 6.97
N GLY A 148 -25.76 -2.11 7.24
CA GLY A 148 -26.99 -2.20 8.03
C GLY A 148 -28.25 -1.66 7.33
N ILE A 149 -28.27 -1.60 6.00
CA ILE A 149 -29.37 -1.01 5.20
C ILE A 149 -30.00 -2.08 4.32
N LEU A 150 -31.08 -2.70 4.78
CA LEU A 150 -31.76 -3.87 4.20
C LEU A 150 -32.62 -3.61 2.95
N ASP A 151 -32.42 -2.50 2.22
CA ASP A 151 -33.26 -2.19 1.05
C ASP A 151 -32.50 -2.30 -0.27
N GLY A 152 -32.99 -3.22 -1.11
CA GLY A 152 -32.51 -3.50 -2.46
C GLY A 152 -32.78 -2.39 -3.47
N ALA A 153 -32.39 -1.15 -3.17
CA ALA A 153 -32.31 -0.02 -4.09
C ALA A 153 -30.93 0.05 -4.77
N ARG A 154 -30.79 0.82 -5.86
CA ARG A 154 -29.49 1.14 -6.45
C ARG A 154 -28.76 2.05 -5.46
N ILE A 155 -27.96 1.48 -4.56
CA ILE A 155 -27.20 2.27 -3.58
C ILE A 155 -26.10 2.98 -4.35
N LEU A 156 -26.24 4.30 -4.53
CA LEU A 156 -25.13 5.17 -4.87
C LEU A 156 -24.26 5.24 -3.61
N ILE A 157 -23.30 4.32 -3.48
CA ILE A 157 -22.37 4.32 -2.35
C ILE A 157 -21.54 5.61 -2.48
N PRO A 158 -21.51 6.50 -1.47
CA PRO A 158 -20.68 7.69 -1.51
C PRO A 158 -19.22 7.29 -1.77
N PHE A 159 -18.53 8.04 -2.62
CA PHE A 159 -17.12 7.79 -2.97
C PHE A 159 -16.25 7.60 -1.72
N THR A 160 -16.49 8.40 -0.68
CA THR A 160 -15.91 8.29 0.66
C THR A 160 -16.01 6.88 1.25
N VAL A 161 -17.19 6.26 1.23
CA VAL A 161 -17.42 4.93 1.80
C VAL A 161 -16.69 3.86 0.95
N LYS A 162 -16.64 4.03 -0.37
CA LYS A 162 -15.91 3.15 -1.29
C LYS A 162 -14.40 3.19 -1.04
N ASN A 163 -13.84 4.38 -0.84
CA ASN A 163 -12.42 4.58 -0.54
C ASN A 163 -12.04 3.99 0.82
N ILE A 164 -12.81 4.33 1.86
CA ILE A 164 -12.61 3.82 3.22
C ILE A 164 -12.68 2.29 3.27
N LEU A 165 -13.73 1.68 2.73
CA LEU A 165 -13.85 0.22 2.73
C LEU A 165 -12.70 -0.46 1.98
N GLY A 166 -12.17 0.16 0.92
CA GLY A 166 -11.04 -0.36 0.16
C GLY A 166 -9.69 -0.23 0.86
N THR A 167 -9.50 0.79 1.69
CA THR A 167 -8.19 1.16 2.27
C THR A 167 -8.08 0.91 3.77
N LEU A 168 -9.19 0.71 4.48
CA LEU A 168 -9.21 0.32 5.89
C LEU A 168 -8.46 -1.00 6.17
N PRO A 169 -8.66 -2.10 5.40
CA PRO A 169 -7.89 -3.32 5.61
C PRO A 169 -6.39 -3.10 5.50
N LEU A 170 -5.96 -2.27 4.56
CA LEU A 170 -4.55 -1.90 4.35
C LEU A 170 -3.98 -1.16 5.58
N LEU A 171 -4.72 -0.22 6.15
CA LEU A 171 -4.34 0.45 7.39
C LEU A 171 -4.23 -0.57 8.54
N LEU A 172 -5.22 -1.44 8.70
CA LEU A 172 -5.24 -2.45 9.76
C LEU A 172 -4.06 -3.43 9.65
N THR A 173 -3.77 -3.94 8.45
CA THR A 173 -2.62 -4.82 8.24
C THR A 173 -1.31 -4.11 8.57
N ASN A 174 -1.12 -2.88 8.09
CA ASN A 174 0.14 -2.18 8.37
C ASN A 174 0.26 -1.79 9.84
N LEU A 175 -0.82 -1.35 10.48
CA LEU A 175 -0.83 -1.05 11.90
C LEU A 175 -0.49 -2.29 12.73
N SER A 176 -1.14 -3.41 12.45
CA SER A 176 -0.88 -4.70 13.10
C SER A 176 0.56 -5.17 12.93
N THR A 177 1.08 -5.14 11.70
CA THR A 177 2.48 -5.54 11.46
C THR A 177 3.48 -4.60 12.11
N THR A 178 3.20 -3.29 12.13
CA THR A 178 4.04 -2.28 12.77
C THR A 178 4.07 -2.47 14.28
N ILE A 179 2.93 -2.71 14.92
CA ILE A 179 2.83 -3.01 16.36
C ILE A 179 3.59 -4.30 16.69
N LEU A 180 3.43 -5.36 15.89
CA LEU A 180 4.15 -6.62 16.08
C LEU A 180 5.67 -6.41 15.95
N CYS A 181 6.13 -5.68 14.93
CA CYS A 181 7.54 -5.33 14.80
C CYS A 181 8.05 -4.52 16.00
N ALA A 182 7.29 -3.53 16.47
CA ALA A 182 7.64 -2.72 17.64
C ALA A 182 7.73 -3.57 18.92
N PHE A 183 6.78 -4.49 19.10
CA PHE A 183 6.81 -5.44 20.20
C PHE A 183 8.05 -6.35 20.14
N LYS A 184 8.45 -6.81 18.94
CA LYS A 184 9.68 -7.59 18.78
C LYS A 184 10.92 -6.77 19.14
N VAL A 185 11.01 -5.51 18.73
CA VAL A 185 12.09 -4.58 19.13
C VAL A 185 12.15 -4.43 20.65
N TRP A 186 10.99 -4.26 21.28
CA TRP A 186 10.89 -4.14 22.73
C TRP A 186 11.39 -5.40 23.46
N GLN A 187 10.95 -6.58 23.01
CA GLN A 187 11.43 -7.85 23.55
C GLN A 187 12.95 -8.01 23.37
N TYR A 188 13.46 -7.65 22.20
CA TYR A 188 14.89 -7.71 21.91
C TYR A 188 15.71 -6.81 22.85
N ARG A 189 15.25 -5.57 23.08
CA ARG A 189 15.86 -4.63 24.03
C ARG A 189 15.86 -5.16 25.46
N LEU A 190 14.77 -5.77 25.90
CA LEU A 190 14.66 -6.38 27.23
C LEU A 190 15.66 -7.53 27.40
N GLN A 191 15.77 -8.42 26.40
CA GLN A 191 16.68 -9.56 26.42
C GLN A 191 18.17 -9.14 26.39
N ILE A 192 18.50 -8.07 25.69
CA ILE A 192 19.88 -7.54 25.68
C ILE A 192 20.24 -6.90 27.02
N LYS A 193 19.32 -6.18 27.65
CA LYS A 193 19.55 -5.59 28.98
C LYS A 193 19.88 -6.66 30.04
N THR A 194 19.35 -7.87 29.90
CA THR A 194 19.64 -8.99 30.80
C THR A 194 20.85 -9.84 30.40
N ALA A 195 21.25 -9.86 29.12
CA ALA A 195 22.32 -10.73 28.59
C ALA A 195 23.68 -10.05 28.34
N ALA A 196 23.90 -8.83 28.83
CA ALA A 196 25.05 -8.00 28.48
C ALA A 196 26.40 -8.52 29.08
N TYR A 197 27.08 -9.44 28.39
CA TYR A 197 28.54 -9.65 28.55
C TYR A 197 29.34 -10.01 27.27
N GLY A 198 28.74 -10.21 26.07
CA GLY A 198 29.52 -10.78 24.95
C GLY A 198 29.36 -10.23 23.52
N SER A 199 28.24 -9.60 23.13
CA SER A 199 28.00 -9.31 21.70
C SER A 199 27.29 -7.98 21.44
N ARG A 200 27.92 -6.87 21.84
CA ARG A 200 27.31 -5.53 21.75
C ARG A 200 27.15 -5.01 20.31
N ARG A 201 28.03 -5.39 19.37
CA ARG A 201 28.09 -4.77 18.04
C ARG A 201 27.07 -5.31 17.03
N LYS A 202 26.92 -6.63 16.88
CA LYS A 202 25.92 -7.23 15.96
C LYS A 202 24.49 -6.91 16.41
N ASN A 203 24.29 -6.81 17.72
CA ASN A 203 22.97 -6.56 18.28
C ASN A 203 22.39 -5.19 17.93
N THR A 204 23.23 -4.15 17.89
CA THR A 204 22.80 -2.79 17.52
C THR A 204 22.33 -2.66 16.07
N LEU A 205 22.85 -3.47 15.14
CA LEU A 205 22.50 -3.35 13.73
C LEU A 205 21.13 -3.95 13.44
N ILE A 206 20.82 -5.12 14.02
CA ILE A 206 19.49 -5.73 13.97
C ILE A 206 18.44 -4.81 14.58
N GLU A 207 18.77 -4.22 15.73
CA GLU A 207 17.90 -3.27 16.42
C GLU A 207 17.59 -2.05 15.54
N ASN A 208 18.63 -1.43 14.95
CA ASN A 208 18.46 -0.27 14.08
C ASN A 208 17.59 -0.58 12.85
N VAL A 209 17.77 -1.77 12.24
CA VAL A 209 16.93 -2.19 11.11
C VAL A 209 15.49 -2.38 11.53
N LEU A 210 15.23 -3.11 12.61
CA LEU A 210 13.86 -3.32 13.09
C LEU A 210 13.20 -1.98 13.50
N LEU A 211 13.97 -1.06 14.08
CA LEU A 211 13.50 0.27 14.44
C LEU A 211 13.14 1.11 13.20
N LEU A 212 13.98 1.09 12.16
CA LEU A 212 13.66 1.73 10.88
C LEU A 212 12.40 1.14 10.23
N LEU A 213 12.18 -0.17 10.36
CA LEU A 213 10.94 -0.82 9.91
C LEU A 213 9.71 -0.31 10.67
N VAL A 214 9.84 -0.11 11.98
CA VAL A 214 8.76 0.43 12.82
C VAL A 214 8.48 1.89 12.48
N GLU A 215 9.52 2.71 12.31
CA GLU A 215 9.38 4.13 11.95
C GLU A 215 8.72 4.31 10.58
N SER A 216 9.20 3.57 9.57
CA SER A 216 8.60 3.61 8.22
C SER A 216 7.16 3.07 8.19
N GLY A 217 6.87 2.02 8.96
CA GLY A 217 5.50 1.51 9.13
C GLY A 217 4.56 2.50 9.80
N ALA A 218 5.04 3.19 10.85
CA ALA A 218 4.29 4.22 11.55
C ALA A 218 3.98 5.42 10.65
N LEU A 219 4.97 5.90 9.87
CA LEU A 219 4.75 6.97 8.88
C LEU A 219 3.71 6.59 7.84
N TYR A 220 3.72 5.34 7.35
CA TYR A 220 2.72 4.86 6.42
C TYR A 220 1.32 4.80 7.07
N CYS A 221 1.21 4.33 8.32
CA CYS A 221 -0.07 4.34 9.04
C CYS A 221 -0.60 5.76 9.24
N ILE A 222 0.25 6.72 9.59
CA ILE A 222 -0.13 8.13 9.74
C ILE A 222 -0.65 8.68 8.41
N PHE A 223 0.01 8.37 7.30
CA PHE A 223 -0.45 8.77 5.97
C PHE A 223 -1.89 8.30 5.67
N TRP A 224 -2.19 7.01 5.91
CA TRP A 224 -3.56 6.49 5.71
C TRP A 224 -4.58 7.06 6.68
N ILE A 225 -4.20 7.32 7.94
CA ILE A 225 -5.08 7.97 8.90
C ILE A 225 -5.43 9.39 8.44
N LEU A 226 -4.45 10.17 7.98
CA LEU A 226 -4.69 11.51 7.45
C LEU A 226 -5.61 11.47 6.23
N LEU A 227 -5.42 10.48 5.35
CA LEU A 227 -6.29 10.28 4.20
C LEU A 227 -7.74 10.00 4.63
N HIS A 228 -7.95 9.11 5.60
CA HIS A 228 -9.29 8.85 6.12
C HIS A 228 -9.89 10.06 6.83
N LEU A 229 -9.09 10.89 7.50
CA LEU A 229 -9.58 12.14 8.07
C LEU A 229 -10.00 13.14 6.98
N ALA A 230 -9.28 13.18 5.85
CA ALA A 230 -9.66 13.96 4.68
C ALA A 230 -10.99 13.45 4.07
N ASP A 231 -11.16 12.13 3.97
CA ASP A 231 -12.40 11.50 3.49
C ASP A 231 -13.64 11.96 4.28
N PHE A 232 -13.50 12.21 5.59
CA PHE A 232 -14.56 12.73 6.46
C PHE A 232 -14.69 14.27 6.49
N GLY A 233 -13.90 14.99 5.69
CA GLY A 233 -13.91 16.44 5.62
C GLY A 233 -13.21 17.15 6.79
N PHE A 234 -12.50 16.43 7.66
CA PHE A 234 -11.78 17.04 8.79
C PHE A 234 -10.59 17.90 8.34
N LEU A 235 -10.08 17.70 7.12
CA LEU A 235 -8.92 18.40 6.58
C LEU A 235 -9.26 19.47 5.53
N ASP A 236 -10.56 19.66 5.20
CA ASP A 236 -11.04 20.55 4.12
C ASP A 236 -10.61 22.02 4.31
N TYR A 237 -10.51 22.46 5.56
CA TYR A 237 -10.16 23.84 5.92
C TYR A 237 -8.67 23.98 6.32
N GLY A 238 -7.87 22.92 6.16
CA GLY A 238 -6.47 22.87 6.55
C GLY A 238 -5.48 23.18 5.42
N PRO A 239 -4.16 23.19 5.71
CA PRO A 239 -3.12 23.45 4.71
C PRO A 239 -3.05 22.38 3.60
N PHE A 240 -3.73 21.25 3.78
CA PHE A 240 -3.81 20.15 2.81
C PHE A 240 -4.94 20.34 1.77
N GLY A 241 -5.86 21.30 1.99
CA GLY A 241 -6.97 21.60 1.08
C GLY A 241 -8.04 20.51 1.02
N SER A 242 -8.98 20.67 0.07
CA SER A 242 -10.05 19.71 -0.24
C SER A 242 -9.51 18.29 -0.51
N PRO A 243 -10.26 17.21 -0.22
CA PRO A 243 -9.86 15.80 -0.30
C PRO A 243 -9.03 15.40 -1.53
N TRP A 244 -9.28 16.03 -2.68
CA TRP A 244 -8.57 15.82 -3.94
C TRP A 244 -7.06 16.09 -3.91
N GLY A 245 -6.54 16.77 -2.89
CA GLY A 245 -5.13 17.16 -2.80
C GLY A 245 -4.14 16.03 -2.46
N LEU A 246 -4.59 14.93 -1.83
CA LEU A 246 -3.70 13.83 -1.39
C LEU A 246 -3.90 12.53 -2.16
N GLU A 247 -5.05 12.36 -2.83
CA GLU A 247 -5.42 11.10 -3.47
C GLU A 247 -4.49 10.70 -4.62
N TRP A 248 -4.05 11.68 -5.42
CA TRP A 248 -3.15 11.43 -6.55
C TRP A 248 -1.79 10.86 -6.12
N MET A 249 -1.37 11.04 -4.86
CA MET A 249 -0.09 10.55 -4.36
C MET A 249 -0.15 9.15 -3.76
N MET A 250 -1.34 8.58 -3.53
CA MET A 250 -1.48 7.32 -2.78
C MET A 250 -0.65 6.16 -3.33
N PRO A 251 -0.68 5.82 -4.65
CA PRO A 251 0.12 4.71 -5.16
C PRO A 251 1.62 4.98 -5.04
N HIS A 252 2.05 6.24 -5.10
CA HIS A 252 3.45 6.63 -4.92
C HIS A 252 3.93 6.40 -3.49
N PHE A 253 3.12 6.72 -2.49
CA PHE A 253 3.45 6.42 -1.10
C PHE A 253 3.58 4.92 -0.86
N ALA A 254 2.67 4.11 -1.43
CA ALA A 254 2.78 2.65 -1.39
C ALA A 254 4.07 2.14 -2.08
N GLY A 255 4.37 2.66 -3.27
CA GLY A 255 5.60 2.34 -4.01
C GLY A 255 6.88 2.69 -3.23
N ILE A 256 6.99 3.93 -2.74
CA ILE A 256 8.13 4.42 -1.96
C ILE A 256 8.34 3.54 -0.73
N TYR A 257 7.26 3.24 -0.02
CA TYR A 257 7.29 2.42 1.18
C TYR A 257 7.80 1.00 0.90
N VAL A 258 7.26 0.33 -0.12
CA VAL A 258 7.72 -1.01 -0.53
C VAL A 258 9.20 -0.98 -0.93
N THR A 259 9.61 -0.04 -1.77
CA THR A 259 11.00 0.07 -2.22
C THR A 259 11.95 0.38 -1.05
N ALA A 260 11.51 1.18 -0.07
CA ALA A 260 12.28 1.45 1.15
C ALA A 260 12.48 0.17 1.98
N ILE A 261 11.42 -0.63 2.20
CA ILE A 261 11.54 -1.93 2.88
C ILE A 261 12.51 -2.84 2.14
N ILE A 262 12.37 -2.94 0.81
CA ILE A 262 13.24 -3.78 -0.02
C ILE A 262 14.69 -3.31 0.06
N LEU A 263 14.94 -1.99 0.01
CA LEU A 263 16.27 -1.43 0.15
C LEU A 263 16.90 -1.79 1.50
N VAL A 264 16.15 -1.66 2.60
CA VAL A 264 16.62 -2.01 3.95
C VAL A 264 16.97 -3.48 4.04
N VAL A 265 16.11 -4.37 3.53
CA VAL A 265 16.37 -5.82 3.48
C VAL A 265 17.58 -6.13 2.60
N ALA A 266 17.67 -5.49 1.44
CA ALA A 266 18.77 -5.67 0.50
C ALA A 266 20.09 -5.21 1.09
N MET A 267 20.14 -4.13 1.87
CA MET A 267 21.34 -3.67 2.55
C MET A 267 21.79 -4.68 3.62
N TYR A 268 20.84 -5.21 4.40
CA TYR A 268 21.12 -6.08 5.55
C TYR A 268 21.64 -7.48 5.19
N GLN A 269 21.26 -8.07 4.04
CA GLN A 269 21.75 -9.40 3.61
C GLN A 269 23.25 -9.42 3.22
N ARG A 270 24.17 -8.95 4.06
CA ARG A 270 25.62 -9.14 3.86
C ARG A 270 26.04 -10.55 4.32
N PRO A 271 27.13 -11.12 3.78
CA PRO A 271 27.37 -12.58 3.76
C PRO A 271 27.64 -13.28 5.11
N SER A 272 27.65 -12.56 6.23
CA SER A 272 28.05 -13.12 7.53
C SER A 272 26.90 -13.52 8.45
N ASP A 273 25.64 -13.28 8.07
CA ASP A 273 24.50 -13.57 8.95
C ASP A 273 23.54 -14.56 8.27
N THR A 274 23.85 -15.83 8.50
CA THR A 274 23.03 -17.03 8.29
C THR A 274 21.81 -17.01 9.22
N PHE A 275 20.87 -16.08 9.00
CA PHE A 275 19.60 -16.03 9.75
C PHE A 275 18.35 -16.18 8.86
N PHE A 276 18.52 -16.36 7.54
CA PHE A 276 17.43 -16.55 6.58
C PHE A 276 17.41 -17.93 5.90
N THR A 277 18.15 -18.91 6.42
CA THR A 277 18.09 -20.29 5.96
C THR A 277 18.00 -21.22 7.16
N SER A 278 16.77 -21.47 7.58
CA SER A 278 16.25 -22.75 8.08
C SER A 278 14.73 -22.68 8.02
#